data_AF-A0A1F6NIY0-F1
#
_entry.id   AF-A0A1F6NIY0-F1
#
_cell.length_a   1.000
_cell.length_b   1.000
_cell.length_c   1.000
_cell.angle_alpha   90.00
_cell.angle_beta   90.00
_cell.angle_gamma   90.00
#
_symmetry.space_group_name_H-M   'P 1'
#
loop_
_entity.id
_entity.type
_entity.pdbx_description
1 polymer ?
#
loop_
_entity_poly.entity_id
_entity_poly.type
_entity_poly.pdbx_seq_one_letter_code
_entity_poly.pdbx_strand_id
1 'polypeptide(L)'
;MIDDIIDFRLLIFNLFNMANESTAVKNEGKIRKIVVDRNACIGARSCSIAAANTFEIDDENLAFVKPDPSKFDDDETIMKGAEACPVLAIHLYDEAGKQIFPKE
;
A
#
# COMPACT_ATOMS: atom_id res chain seq x y z
N MET A 1 -2.56 31.53 16.87
CA MET A 1 -1.13 31.73 16.52
C MET A 1 -0.28 30.48 16.78
N ILE A 2 -0.68 29.56 17.67
CA ILE A 2 -0.08 28.22 17.77
C ILE A 2 -0.83 27.21 16.87
N ASP A 3 -2.13 27.42 16.65
CA ASP A 3 -2.98 26.53 15.84
C ASP A 3 -2.57 26.48 14.35
N ASP A 4 -2.18 27.61 13.76
CA ASP A 4 -1.71 27.66 12.35
C ASP A 4 -0.38 26.90 12.13
N ILE A 5 0.46 26.77 13.17
CA ILE A 5 1.74 26.04 13.10
C ILE A 5 1.50 24.52 13.18
N ILE A 6 0.49 24.08 13.95
CA ILE A 6 0.09 22.67 14.03
C ILE A 6 -0.48 22.24 12.67
N ASP A 7 -1.29 23.08 12.03
CA ASP A 7 -1.85 22.80 10.71
C ASP A 7 -0.75 22.67 9.65
N PHE A 8 0.26 23.55 9.66
CA PHE A 8 1.37 23.45 8.72
C PHE A 8 2.24 22.21 8.95
N ARG A 9 2.47 21.82 10.21
CA ARG A 9 3.17 20.57 10.55
C ARG A 9 2.38 19.34 10.12
N LEU A 10 1.07 19.34 10.32
CA LEU A 10 0.18 18.24 9.94
C LEU A 10 0.06 18.16 8.41
N LEU A 11 -0.01 19.30 7.73
CA LEU A 11 -0.02 19.39 6.27
C LEU A 11 1.30 18.87 5.68
N ILE A 12 2.45 19.26 6.25
CA ILE A 12 3.76 18.74 5.82
C ILE A 12 3.88 17.25 6.14
N PHE A 13 3.41 16.79 7.30
CA PHE A 13 3.41 15.37 7.67
C PHE A 13 2.55 14.54 6.70
N ASN A 14 1.35 15.01 6.37
CA ASN A 14 0.46 14.38 5.40
C ASN A 14 1.05 14.40 3.99
N LEU A 15 1.64 15.52 3.56
CA LEU A 15 2.31 15.62 2.25
C LEU A 15 3.52 14.69 2.15
N PHE A 16 4.28 14.55 3.25
CA PHE A 16 5.42 13.64 3.32
C PHE A 16 4.98 12.17 3.28
N ASN A 17 3.88 11.82 3.97
CA ASN A 17 3.29 10.48 3.87
C ASN A 17 2.83 10.17 2.44
N MET A 18 2.11 11.09 1.79
CA MET A 18 1.67 10.92 0.40
C MET A 18 2.85 10.74 -0.58
N ALA A 19 4.01 11.34 -0.29
CA ALA A 19 5.20 11.24 -1.15
C ALA A 19 5.95 9.90 -1.02
N ASN A 20 5.68 9.09 0.01
CA ASN A 20 6.37 7.82 0.24
C ASN A 20 5.42 6.60 0.16
N GLU A 21 4.29 6.72 -0.52
CA GLU A 21 3.42 5.59 -0.82
C GLU A 21 3.77 4.98 -2.19
N SER A 22 3.77 3.65 -2.29
CA SER A 22 3.74 2.97 -3.57
C SER A 22 2.29 2.59 -3.90
N THR A 23 1.76 3.11 -5.00
CA THR A 23 0.35 2.90 -5.38
C THR A 23 0.23 2.30 -6.77
N ALA A 24 -0.68 1.35 -6.94
CA ALA A 24 -1.17 0.92 -8.25
C ALA A 24 -2.70 0.83 -8.28
N VAL A 25 -3.26 1.05 -9.46
CA VAL A 25 -4.70 0.94 -9.74
C VAL A 25 -4.90 -0.14 -10.79
N LYS A 26 -5.86 -1.04 -10.56
CA LYS A 26 -6.29 -2.05 -11.54
C LYS A 26 -7.71 -1.75 -12.04
N ASN A 27 -8.02 -2.20 -13.25
CA ASN A 27 -9.30 -1.92 -13.91
C ASN A 27 -10.36 -3.01 -13.70
N GLU A 28 -9.99 -4.13 -13.10
CA GLU A 28 -10.83 -5.31 -12.91
C GLU A 28 -10.67 -5.89 -11.50
N GLY A 29 -11.58 -6.78 -11.10
CA GLY A 29 -11.59 -7.38 -9.76
C GLY A 29 -12.24 -6.51 -8.68
N LYS A 30 -12.38 -7.09 -7.49
CA LYS A 30 -12.86 -6.46 -6.25
C LYS A 30 -11.85 -5.49 -5.67
N ILE A 31 -10.55 -5.79 -5.74
CA ILE A 31 -9.47 -4.88 -5.32
C ILE A 31 -9.19 -3.94 -6.47
N ARG A 32 -9.38 -2.63 -6.33
CA ARG A 32 -9.17 -1.67 -7.42
C ARG A 32 -7.98 -0.75 -7.20
N LYS A 33 -7.62 -0.49 -5.95
CA LYS A 33 -6.42 0.26 -5.59
C LYS A 33 -5.63 -0.51 -4.54
N ILE A 34 -4.32 -0.56 -4.74
CA ILE A 34 -3.35 -1.17 -3.84
C ILE A 34 -2.38 -0.07 -3.44
N VAL A 35 -2.17 0.09 -2.14
CA VAL A 35 -1.23 1.06 -1.57
C VAL A 35 -0.30 0.32 -0.63
N VAL A 36 1.00 0.58 -0.74
CA VAL A 36 2.00 0.21 0.26
C VAL A 36 2.45 1.49 0.94
N ASP A 37 2.17 1.61 2.23
CA ASP A 37 2.75 2.64 3.10
C ASP A 37 4.21 2.26 3.38
N ARG A 38 5.14 2.93 2.68
CA ARG A 38 6.57 2.63 2.83
C ARG A 38 7.16 3.21 4.12
N ASN A 39 6.48 4.14 4.80
CA ASN A 39 6.88 4.61 6.13
C ASN A 39 6.60 3.55 7.20
N ALA A 40 5.49 2.81 7.05
CA ALA A 40 5.15 1.70 7.95
C ALA A 40 5.86 0.39 7.60
N CYS A 41 6.31 0.22 6.34
CA CYS A 41 6.95 -1.01 5.89
C CYS A 41 8.29 -1.28 6.60
N ILE A 42 8.40 -2.42 7.28
CA ILE A 42 9.62 -2.85 8.00
C ILE A 42 10.52 -3.80 7.18
N GLY A 43 10.23 -4.01 5.90
CA GLY A 43 11.04 -4.88 5.04
C GLY A 43 10.98 -6.38 5.34
N ALA A 44 9.82 -6.89 5.81
CA ALA A 44 9.63 -8.30 6.16
C ALA A 44 9.51 -9.27 4.97
N ARG A 45 9.28 -8.75 3.75
CA ARG A 45 9.24 -9.51 2.47
C ARG A 45 8.14 -10.57 2.30
N SER A 46 7.29 -10.80 3.30
CA SER A 46 6.22 -11.81 3.20
C SER A 46 5.26 -11.55 2.04
N CYS A 47 4.93 -10.29 1.76
CA CYS A 47 4.02 -9.90 0.68
C CYS A 47 4.55 -10.27 -0.71
N SER A 48 5.85 -10.07 -0.98
CA SER A 48 6.47 -10.42 -2.27
C SER A 48 6.61 -11.93 -2.47
N ILE A 49 6.55 -12.72 -1.40
CA ILE A 49 6.54 -14.18 -1.49
C ILE A 49 5.11 -14.68 -1.75
N ALA A 50 4.13 -14.12 -1.03
CA ALA A 50 2.74 -14.55 -1.12
C ALA A 50 2.04 -14.10 -2.42
N ALA A 51 2.39 -12.92 -2.95
CA ALA A 51 1.83 -12.36 -4.17
C ALA A 51 2.95 -11.73 -5.03
N ALA A 52 3.79 -12.61 -5.58
CA ALA A 52 5.03 -12.25 -6.26
C ALA A 52 4.85 -11.50 -7.59
N ASN A 53 3.67 -11.55 -8.22
CA ASN A 53 3.42 -10.77 -9.43
C ASN A 53 2.87 -9.37 -9.11
N THR A 54 2.51 -9.12 -7.86
CA THR A 54 1.94 -7.84 -7.40
C THR A 54 2.94 -7.02 -6.61
N PHE A 55 3.66 -7.65 -5.67
CA PHE A 55 4.61 -6.97 -4.78
C PHE A 55 6.05 -7.34 -5.08
N GLU A 56 6.95 -6.40 -4.90
CA GLU A 56 8.41 -6.60 -5.00
C GLU A 56 9.12 -5.79 -3.91
N ILE A 57 10.38 -6.14 -3.66
CA ILE A 57 11.25 -5.46 -2.70
C ILE A 57 12.30 -4.70 -3.48
N ASP A 58 12.45 -3.42 -3.20
CA ASP A 58 13.45 -2.57 -3.83
C ASP A 58 14.83 -2.64 -3.14
N ASP A 59 15.72 -1.75 -3.56
CA ASP A 59 17.07 -1.59 -3.04
C ASP A 59 17.13 -1.00 -1.62
N GLU A 60 16.08 -0.31 -1.17
CA GLU A 60 15.92 0.16 0.22
C GLU A 60 15.37 -0.93 1.15
N ASN A 61 15.15 -2.15 0.64
CA ASN A 61 14.52 -3.26 1.34
C ASN A 61 13.05 -2.97 1.75
N LEU A 62 12.38 -2.09 1.01
CA LEU A 62 10.97 -1.74 1.21
C LEU A 62 10.11 -2.37 0.12
N ALA A 63 8.87 -2.70 0.47
CA ALA A 63 7.93 -3.22 -0.49
C ALA A 63 7.39 -2.11 -1.40
N PHE A 64 7.14 -2.45 -2.66
CA PHE A 64 6.41 -1.61 -3.61
C PHE A 64 5.46 -2.46 -4.46
N VAL A 65 4.46 -1.82 -5.05
CA VAL A 65 3.55 -2.45 -6.00
C VAL A 65 4.16 -2.37 -7.39
N LYS A 66 4.25 -3.51 -8.10
CA LYS A 66 4.82 -3.56 -9.45
C LYS A 66 4.07 -2.63 -10.42
N PRO A 67 4.73 -2.08 -11.45
CA PRO A 67 4.16 -1.03 -12.29
C PRO A 67 3.17 -1.51 -13.37
N ASP A 68 3.02 -2.82 -13.57
CA ASP A 68 2.16 -3.40 -14.61
C ASP A 68 0.96 -4.15 -14.02
N PRO A 69 -0.20 -3.49 -13.86
CA PRO A 69 -1.41 -4.10 -13.29
C PRO A 69 -1.95 -5.29 -14.09
N SER A 70 -1.60 -5.40 -15.38
CA SER A 70 -2.07 -6.51 -16.23
C SER A 70 -1.45 -7.86 -15.87
N LYS A 71 -0.38 -7.84 -15.07
CA LYS A 71 0.33 -9.02 -14.59
C LYS A 71 0.08 -9.31 -13.11
N PHE A 72 -0.73 -8.52 -12.42
CA PHE A 72 -0.97 -8.73 -11.00
C PHE A 72 -1.61 -10.09 -10.74
N ASP A 73 -1.39 -10.57 -9.52
CA ASP A 73 -2.06 -11.77 -9.05
C ASP A 73 -3.59 -11.53 -8.95
N ASP A 74 -4.35 -12.61 -8.85
CA ASP A 74 -5.79 -12.52 -8.59
C ASP A 74 -6.06 -11.89 -7.21
N ASP A 75 -7.30 -11.43 -6.99
CA ASP A 75 -7.64 -10.70 -5.77
C ASP A 75 -7.47 -11.52 -4.48
N GLU A 76 -7.65 -12.84 -4.53
CA GLU A 76 -7.45 -13.71 -3.36
C GLU A 76 -5.97 -13.77 -3.01
N THR A 77 -5.12 -13.93 -4.01
CA THR A 77 -3.66 -13.94 -3.84
C THR A 77 -3.14 -12.57 -3.36
N ILE A 78 -3.64 -11.47 -3.91
CA ILE A 78 -3.30 -10.12 -3.42
C ILE A 78 -3.74 -9.92 -1.97
N MET A 79 -4.95 -10.37 -1.62
CA MET A 79 -5.43 -10.31 -0.24
C MET A 79 -4.49 -11.07 0.70
N LYS A 80 -4.08 -12.30 0.35
CA LYS A 80 -3.08 -13.07 1.12
C LYS A 80 -1.75 -12.34 1.23
N GLY A 81 -1.31 -11.67 0.16
CA GLY A 81 -0.11 -10.84 0.17
C GLY A 81 -0.20 -9.68 1.16
N ALA A 82 -1.35 -9.02 1.24
CA ALA A 82 -1.61 -7.95 2.20
C ALA A 82 -1.70 -8.48 3.65
N GLU A 83 -2.44 -9.57 3.87
CA GLU A 83 -2.58 -10.25 5.17
C GLU A 83 -1.25 -10.77 5.72
N ALA A 84 -0.30 -11.10 4.84
CA ALA A 84 1.04 -11.53 5.24
C ALA A 84 1.92 -10.40 5.81
N CYS A 85 1.50 -9.13 5.70
CA CYS A 85 2.24 -7.99 6.25
C CYS A 85 2.09 -7.92 7.78
N PRO A 86 3.18 -8.12 8.57
CA PRO A 86 3.09 -8.17 10.02
C PRO A 86 2.77 -6.82 10.68
N VAL A 87 2.92 -5.72 9.93
CA VAL A 87 2.70 -4.34 10.38
C VAL A 87 1.55 -3.66 9.65
N LEU A 88 0.78 -4.40 8.85
CA LEU A 88 -0.40 -3.92 8.13
C LEU A 88 -0.15 -2.71 7.21
N ALA A 89 1.05 -2.59 6.65
CA ALA A 89 1.46 -1.49 5.76
C ALA A 89 0.87 -1.56 4.33
N ILE A 90 0.01 -2.54 4.05
CA ILE A 90 -0.60 -2.72 2.73
C ILE A 90 -2.08 -2.43 2.85
N HIS A 91 -2.57 -1.43 2.13
CA HIS A 91 -3.97 -1.05 2.10
C HIS A 91 -4.60 -1.42 0.76
N LEU A 92 -5.76 -2.05 0.81
CA LEU A 92 -6.53 -2.48 -0.35
C LEU A 92 -7.87 -1.75 -0.35
N TYR A 93 -8.27 -1.23 -1.51
CA TYR A 93 -9.53 -0.51 -1.68
C TYR A 93 -10.35 -1.12 -2.82
N ASP A 94 -11.67 -1.06 -2.69
CA ASP A 94 -12.61 -1.49 -3.72
C ASP A 94 -12.88 -0.41 -4.79
N GLU A 95 -13.78 -0.69 -5.72
CA GLU A 95 -14.19 0.23 -6.78
C GLU A 95 -14.81 1.54 -6.27
N ALA A 96 -15.49 1.51 -5.14
CA ALA A 96 -16.06 2.70 -4.52
C ALA A 96 -14.99 3.53 -3.76
N GLY A 97 -13.74 3.07 -3.74
CA GLY A 97 -12.67 3.68 -2.96
C GLY A 97 -12.76 3.35 -1.47
N LYS A 98 -13.61 2.40 -1.07
CA LYS A 98 -13.69 1.96 0.32
C LYS A 98 -12.51 1.04 0.63
N GLN A 99 -11.82 1.30 1.74
CA GLN A 99 -10.78 0.40 2.24
C GLN A 99 -11.42 -0.92 2.68
N ILE A 100 -10.92 -2.02 2.12
CA ILE A 100 -11.36 -3.39 2.46
C ILE A 100 -10.33 -4.16 3.27
N PHE A 101 -9.07 -3.69 3.27
CA PHE A 101 -8.01 -4.18 4.14
C PHE A 101 -7.01 -3.04 4.44
N PRO A 102 -6.48 -2.94 5.67
CA PRO A 102 -6.90 -3.65 6.88
C PRO A 102 -8.35 -3.30 7.23
N LYS A 103 -9.07 -4.25 7.86
CA LYS A 103 -10.40 -3.98 8.42
C LYS A 103 -10.21 -3.35 9.80
N GLU A 104 -10.93 -2.27 10.06
CA GLU A 104 -11.09 -1.70 11.41
C GLU A 104 -11.78 -2.69 12.36
#